data_AF-G9C9L7-F1
#
_entry.id   AF-G9C9L7-F1
#
_cell.length_a   1.000
_cell.length_b   1.000
_cell.length_c   1.000
_cell.angle_alpha   90.00
_cell.angle_beta   90.00
_cell.angle_gamma   90.00
#
_symmetry.space_group_name_H-M   'P 1'
#
loop_
_entity.id
_entity.type
_entity.pdbx_description
1 polymer ?
#
loop_
_entity_poly.entity_id
_entity_poly.type
_entity_poly.pdbx_seq_one_letter_code
_entity_poly.pdbx_strand_id
1 'polypeptide(L)'
;MDRQQMERCLEQVAAYRASGQKAQVWAEANGVPAGTLQSWCAHARRWQARLDGVSPEPSPAARPSGFVAARVAPGAASTSVRVELNVGGTRLDLHWPLAHTRELASLLREFGR
;
A
#
# COMPACT_ATOMS: atom_id res chain seq x y z
N MET A 1 10.58 -19.51 14.55
CA MET A 1 10.44 -20.77 13.80
C MET A 1 11.85 -21.20 13.44
N ASP A 2 12.28 -22.30 14.03
CA ASP A 2 13.63 -22.82 13.85
C ASP A 2 13.77 -23.49 12.48
N ARG A 3 15.00 -23.65 11.98
CA ARG A 3 15.29 -24.19 10.64
C ARG A 3 14.56 -25.52 10.38
N GLN A 4 14.64 -26.46 11.32
CA GLN A 4 13.99 -27.77 11.23
C GLN A 4 12.45 -27.71 11.22
N GLN A 5 11.86 -26.70 11.87
CA GLN A 5 10.41 -26.50 11.82
C GLN A 5 9.99 -25.97 10.44
N MET A 6 10.81 -25.09 9.87
CA MET A 6 10.60 -24.51 8.54
C MET A 6 10.68 -25.56 7.44
N GLU A 7 11.68 -26.45 7.49
CA GLU A 7 11.84 -27.58 6.56
C GLU A 7 10.62 -28.51 6.60
N ARG A 8 10.17 -28.93 7.80
CA ARG A 8 8.96 -29.75 7.96
C ARG A 8 7.69 -29.09 7.42
N CYS A 9 7.53 -27.77 7.62
CA CYS A 9 6.38 -27.04 7.08
C CYS A 9 6.41 -27.02 5.54
N LEU A 10 7.60 -26.84 4.94
CA LEU A 10 7.76 -26.83 3.49
C LEU A 10 7.50 -28.20 2.86
N GLU A 11 7.94 -29.28 3.51
CA GLU A 11 7.61 -30.65 3.10
C GLU A 11 6.09 -30.88 3.07
N GLN A 12 5.38 -30.43 4.10
CA GLN A 12 3.91 -30.53 4.14
C GLN A 12 3.24 -29.69 3.06
N VAL A 13 3.74 -28.47 2.78
CA VAL A 13 3.24 -27.64 1.68
C VAL A 13 3.50 -28.29 0.32
N ALA A 14 4.65 -28.94 0.13
CA ALA A 14 4.96 -29.69 -1.09
C ALA A 14 4.03 -30.90 -1.25
N ALA A 15 3.82 -31.68 -0.19
CA ALA A 15 2.88 -32.81 -0.17
C ALA A 15 1.44 -32.37 -0.47
N TYR A 16 0.99 -31.25 0.12
CA TYR A 16 -0.31 -30.65 -0.19
C TYR A 16 -0.42 -30.27 -1.67
N ARG A 17 0.56 -29.54 -2.22
CA ARG A 17 0.56 -29.13 -3.64
C ARG A 17 0.58 -30.32 -4.59
N ALA A 18 1.33 -31.36 -4.26
CA ALA A 18 1.39 -32.60 -5.05
C ALA A 18 0.08 -33.40 -5.00
N SER A 19 -0.68 -33.30 -3.90
CA SER A 19 -1.94 -34.03 -3.73
C SER A 19 -3.06 -33.56 -4.68
N GLY A 20 -3.03 -32.30 -5.11
CA GLY A 20 -4.10 -31.67 -5.90
C GLY A 20 -5.45 -31.55 -5.16
N GLN A 21 -5.49 -31.89 -3.87
CA GLN A 21 -6.71 -31.85 -3.06
C GLN A 21 -7.07 -30.42 -2.66
N LYS A 22 -8.34 -30.22 -2.26
CA LYS A 22 -8.74 -28.96 -1.62
C LYS A 22 -8.06 -28.81 -0.27
N ALA A 23 -7.62 -27.59 0.06
CA ALA A 23 -6.92 -27.26 1.31
C ALA A 23 -7.60 -27.86 2.55
N GLN A 24 -8.91 -27.72 2.66
CA GLN A 24 -9.66 -28.22 3.83
C GLN A 24 -9.60 -29.74 3.97
N VAL A 25 -9.77 -30.49 2.86
CA VAL A 25 -9.76 -31.95 2.86
C VAL A 25 -8.38 -32.49 3.22
N TRP A 26 -7.33 -31.90 2.63
CA TRP A 26 -5.95 -32.31 2.94
C TRP A 26 -5.58 -31.95 4.38
N ALA A 27 -5.97 -30.77 4.85
CA ALA A 27 -5.69 -30.28 6.19
C ALA A 27 -6.36 -31.17 7.26
N GLU A 28 -7.63 -31.53 7.09
CA GLU A 28 -8.35 -32.46 7.95
C GLU A 28 -7.68 -33.85 7.98
N ALA A 29 -7.29 -34.39 6.82
CA ALA A 29 -6.64 -35.70 6.73
C ALA A 29 -5.24 -35.74 7.38
N ASN A 30 -4.53 -34.62 7.44
CA ASN A 30 -3.18 -34.51 7.97
C ASN A 30 -3.14 -33.87 9.38
N GLY A 31 -4.30 -33.61 10.00
CA GLY A 31 -4.38 -33.03 11.35
C GLY A 31 -3.86 -31.59 11.44
N VAL A 32 -3.85 -30.85 10.33
CA VAL A 32 -3.39 -29.46 10.27
C VAL A 32 -4.61 -28.53 10.20
N PRO A 33 -4.68 -27.43 10.98
CA PRO A 33 -5.75 -26.46 10.80
C PRO A 33 -5.66 -25.77 9.43
N ALA A 34 -6.77 -25.65 8.71
CA ALA A 34 -6.78 -25.10 7.34
C ALA A 34 -6.16 -23.69 7.22
N GLY A 35 -6.41 -22.80 8.20
CA GLY A 35 -5.79 -21.47 8.23
C GLY A 35 -4.26 -21.52 8.43
N THR A 36 -3.77 -22.55 9.11
CA THR A 36 -2.33 -22.79 9.29
C THR A 36 -1.69 -23.23 7.97
N LEU A 37 -2.32 -24.16 7.25
CA LEU A 37 -1.87 -24.58 5.92
C LEU A 37 -1.84 -23.41 4.93
N GLN A 38 -2.85 -22.53 4.97
CA GLN A 38 -2.90 -21.34 4.12
C GLN A 38 -1.76 -20.36 4.46
N SER A 39 -1.50 -20.12 5.74
CA SER A 39 -0.37 -19.31 6.21
C SER A 39 0.96 -19.88 5.72
N TRP A 40 1.16 -21.20 5.84
CA TRP A 40 2.37 -21.86 5.34
C TRP A 40 2.53 -21.71 3.83
N CYS A 41 1.45 -21.88 3.05
CA CYS A 41 1.48 -21.67 1.61
C CYS A 41 1.89 -20.23 1.23
N ALA A 42 1.41 -19.23 1.97
CA ALA A 42 1.73 -17.82 1.75
C ALA A 42 3.20 -17.50 2.09
N HIS A 43 3.76 -18.14 3.11
CA HIS A 43 5.13 -17.90 3.56
C HIS A 43 6.18 -18.85 2.95
N ALA A 44 5.76 -19.93 2.30
CA ALA A 44 6.63 -20.99 1.79
C ALA A 44 7.78 -20.45 0.92
N ARG A 45 7.51 -19.54 -0.01
CA ARG A 45 8.55 -18.96 -0.89
C ARG A 45 9.63 -18.23 -0.10
N ARG A 46 9.22 -17.46 0.92
CA ARG A 46 10.15 -16.70 1.77
C ARG A 46 10.98 -17.62 2.66
N TRP A 47 10.36 -18.69 3.15
CA TRP A 47 11.04 -19.71 3.96
C TRP A 47 12.06 -20.48 3.14
N GLN A 48 11.71 -20.89 1.91
CA GLN A 48 12.65 -21.54 1.00
C GLN A 48 13.87 -20.65 0.72
N ALA A 49 13.66 -19.37 0.37
CA ALA A 49 14.76 -18.41 0.15
C ALA A 49 15.69 -18.29 1.36
N ARG A 50 15.13 -18.25 2.58
CA ARG A 50 15.92 -18.25 3.83
C ARG A 50 16.74 -19.52 4.03
N LEU A 51 16.19 -20.69 3.69
CA LEU A 51 16.90 -21.97 3.78
C LEU A 51 18.04 -22.07 2.76
N ASP A 52 17.81 -21.54 1.56
CA ASP A 52 18.76 -21.48 0.45
C ASP A 52 19.88 -20.45 0.68
N GLY A 53 19.85 -19.71 1.80
CA GLY A 53 20.81 -18.66 2.11
C GLY A 53 20.67 -17.40 1.24
N VAL A 54 19.62 -17.36 0.40
CA VAL A 54 19.26 -16.19 -0.39
C VAL A 54 18.51 -15.24 0.54
N SER A 55 19.20 -14.23 1.03
CA SER A 55 18.54 -13.13 1.74
C SER A 55 17.42 -12.62 0.83
N PRO A 56 16.14 -12.68 1.25
CA PRO A 56 15.04 -12.32 0.37
C PRO A 56 15.28 -10.90 -0.08
N GLU A 57 15.43 -10.72 -1.39
CA GLU A 57 15.51 -9.41 -2.02
C GLU A 57 14.39 -8.55 -1.38
N PRO A 58 14.72 -7.34 -0.87
CA PRO A 58 13.72 -6.53 -0.21
C PRO A 58 12.52 -6.44 -1.13
N SER A 59 11.38 -6.92 -0.64
CA SER A 59 10.11 -6.85 -1.35
C SER A 59 10.00 -5.45 -1.96
N PRO A 60 9.66 -5.27 -3.24
CA PRO A 60 9.54 -3.93 -3.83
C PRO A 60 8.48 -3.08 -3.10
N ALA A 61 7.66 -3.72 -2.26
CA ALA A 61 6.85 -3.09 -1.23
C ALA A 61 7.57 -3.08 0.13
N ALA A 62 8.79 -2.54 0.20
CA ALA A 62 9.34 -2.12 1.49
C ALA A 62 8.36 -1.07 2.01
N ARG A 63 7.59 -1.45 3.04
CA ARG A 63 6.62 -0.54 3.65
C ARG A 63 7.40 0.71 4.01
N PRO A 64 7.07 1.87 3.43
CA PRO A 64 7.91 3.04 3.59
C PRO A 64 8.02 3.37 5.08
N SER A 65 9.25 3.42 5.57
CA SER A 65 9.54 3.82 6.95
C SER A 65 9.69 5.34 6.97
N GLY A 66 8.57 6.04 7.21
CA GLY A 66 8.53 7.50 7.32
C GLY A 66 7.53 8.17 6.37
N PHE A 67 7.65 9.50 6.24
CA PHE A 67 6.84 10.28 5.34
C PHE A 67 7.23 10.00 3.89
N VAL A 68 6.27 9.51 3.10
CA VAL A 68 6.42 9.38 1.65
C VAL A 68 5.80 10.60 1.02
N ALA A 69 6.57 11.32 0.21
CA ALA A 69 6.02 12.36 -0.65
C ALA A 69 4.99 11.70 -1.57
N ALA A 70 3.72 12.10 -1.42
CA ALA A 70 2.68 11.69 -2.35
C ALA A 70 3.09 12.15 -3.75
N ARG A 71 3.31 11.21 -4.66
CA ARG A 71 3.44 11.54 -6.07
C ARG A 71 2.06 11.92 -6.58
N VAL A 72 1.71 13.19 -6.42
CA VAL A 72 0.56 13.76 -7.12
C VAL A 72 0.95 13.73 -8.58
N ALA A 73 0.25 12.93 -9.39
CA ALA A 73 0.37 13.02 -10.84
C ALA A 73 0.25 14.52 -11.20
N PRO A 74 1.01 15.04 -12.19
CA PRO A 74 0.72 16.38 -12.68
C PRO A 74 -0.71 16.34 -13.23
N GLY A 75 -1.67 16.69 -12.37
CA GLY A 75 -3.02 17.02 -12.79
C GLY A 75 -2.86 18.12 -13.82
N ALA A 76 -3.66 18.07 -14.89
CA ALA A 76 -3.68 19.07 -15.93
C ALA A 76 -3.47 20.44 -15.27
N ALA A 77 -2.36 21.11 -15.59
CA ALA A 77 -1.97 22.34 -14.92
C ALA A 77 -3.11 23.34 -15.12
N SER A 78 -4.00 23.41 -14.14
CA SER A 78 -5.15 24.30 -14.18
C SER A 78 -4.57 25.69 -14.04
N THR A 79 -4.48 26.39 -15.16
CA THR A 79 -4.07 27.79 -15.21
C THR A 79 -4.91 28.55 -14.20
N SER A 80 -4.24 29.28 -13.34
CA SER A 80 -4.79 29.83 -12.11
C SER A 80 -4.22 31.20 -11.88
N VAL A 81 -4.93 31.98 -11.06
CA VAL A 81 -4.46 33.26 -10.54
C VAL A 81 -4.23 33.14 -9.06
N ARG A 82 -3.23 33.87 -8.55
CA ARG A 82 -3.02 34.05 -7.12
C ARG A 82 -3.71 35.34 -6.70
N VAL A 83 -4.59 35.24 -5.73
CA VAL A 83 -5.22 36.38 -5.08
C VAL A 83 -4.56 36.54 -3.71
N GLU A 84 -3.93 37.69 -3.50
CA GLU A 84 -3.34 38.05 -2.22
C GLU A 84 -4.26 39.06 -1.52
N LEU A 85 -4.64 38.75 -0.28
CA LEU A 85 -5.45 39.61 0.56
C LEU A 85 -4.66 39.95 1.83
N ASN A 86 -4.50 41.25 2.06
CA ASN A 86 -3.81 41.77 3.24
C ASN A 86 -4.86 42.39 4.16
N VAL A 87 -5.09 41.78 5.33
CA VAL A 87 -6.06 42.28 6.34
C VAL A 87 -5.30 42.55 7.63
N GLY A 88 -5.06 43.84 7.91
CA GLY A 88 -4.21 44.26 9.02
C GLY A 88 -2.78 43.71 8.88
N GLY A 89 -2.35 42.89 9.85
CA GLY A 89 -1.05 42.21 9.84
C GLY A 89 -1.07 40.79 9.23
N THR A 90 -2.23 40.30 8.80
CA THR A 90 -2.38 38.93 8.28
C THR A 90 -2.43 38.94 6.76
N ARG A 91 -1.63 38.06 6.14
CA ARG A 91 -1.64 37.81 4.70
C ARG A 91 -2.34 36.49 4.39
N LEU A 92 -3.33 36.53 3.52
CA LEU A 92 -3.98 35.35 2.97
C LEU A 92 -3.62 35.21 1.49
N ASP A 93 -3.09 34.04 1.13
CA ASP A 93 -2.80 33.66 -0.25
C ASP A 93 -3.82 32.62 -0.71
N LEU A 94 -4.63 32.98 -1.70
CA LEU A 94 -5.59 32.09 -2.32
C LEU A 94 -5.20 31.78 -3.76
N HIS A 95 -5.31 30.52 -4.15
CA HIS A 95 -5.06 30.10 -5.53
C HIS A 95 -6.39 29.74 -6.19
N TRP A 96 -6.74 30.45 -7.26
CA TRP A 96 -8.05 30.31 -7.91
C TRP A 96 -7.92 29.80 -9.35
N PRO A 97 -8.64 28.73 -9.76
CA PRO A 97 -8.60 28.24 -11.13
C PRO A 97 -9.29 29.20 -12.12
N LEU A 98 -8.70 29.43 -13.29
CA LEU A 98 -9.30 30.27 -14.34
C LEU A 98 -10.61 29.71 -14.91
N ALA A 99 -10.85 28.40 -14.75
CA ALA A 99 -12.12 27.78 -15.14
C ALA A 99 -13.33 28.29 -14.34
N HIS A 100 -13.11 28.86 -13.16
CA HIS A 100 -14.15 29.28 -12.21
C HIS A 100 -14.16 30.81 -11.99
N THR A 101 -14.02 31.59 -13.07
CA THR A 101 -13.92 33.06 -13.00
C THR A 101 -15.20 33.74 -12.49
N ARG A 102 -16.38 33.13 -12.67
CA ARG A 102 -17.64 33.69 -12.18
C ARG A 102 -17.72 33.64 -10.66
N GLU A 103 -17.30 32.53 -10.09
CA GLU A 103 -17.24 32.29 -8.66
C GLU A 103 -16.18 33.18 -8.00
N LEU A 104 -15.04 33.40 -8.67
CA LEU A 104 -14.06 34.39 -8.24
C LEU A 104 -14.66 35.80 -8.19
N ALA A 105 -15.39 36.21 -9.23
CA ALA A 105 -16.01 37.52 -9.27
C ALA A 105 -17.06 37.70 -8.15
N SER A 106 -17.81 36.66 -7.82
CA SER A 106 -18.73 36.68 -6.67
C SER A 106 -17.98 36.84 -5.35
N LEU A 107 -16.89 36.08 -5.14
CA LEU A 107 -16.07 36.18 -3.94
C LEU A 107 -15.47 37.58 -3.76
N LEU A 108 -14.93 38.17 -4.83
CA LEU A 108 -14.36 39.52 -4.80
C LEU A 108 -15.40 40.60 -4.48
N ARG A 109 -16.65 40.43 -4.90
CA ARG A 109 -17.75 41.35 -4.54
C ARG A 109 -18.10 41.26 -3.06
N GLU A 110 -18.07 40.07 -2.47
CA GLU A 110 -18.33 39.89 -1.04
C GLU A 110 -17.22 40.53 -0.19
N PHE A 111 -15.96 40.50 -0.63
CA PHE A 111 -14.89 41.24 0.06
C PHE A 111 -15.00 42.76 -0.04
N GLY A 112 -15.71 43.28 -1.04
CA GLY A 112 -15.91 44.71 -1.23
C GLY A 112 -17.10 45.29 -0.44
N ARG A 113 -17.83 44.46 0.30
CA ARG A 113 -18.89 44.88 1.24
C ARG A 113 -18.33 45.08 2.63
#